data_AF-A0A1J6K9T6-F1
#
_entry.id   AF-A0A1J6K9T6-F1
#
_cell.length_a   1.000
_cell.length_b   1.000
_cell.length_c   1.000
_cell.angle_alpha   90.00
_cell.angle_beta   90.00
_cell.angle_gamma   90.00
#
_symmetry.space_group_name_H-M   'P 1'
#
loop_
_entity.id
_entity.type
_entity.pdbx_description
1 polymer ?
#
loop_
_entity_poly.entity_id
_entity_poly.type
_entity_poly.pdbx_seq_one_letter_code
_entity_poly.pdbx_strand_id
1 'polypeptide(L)'
;MSSWSFTNFLLPLLILAIAANVVASNQDLDNAVQRTRSGLLNAMKWAQGLETLDKADRDGSTNFAGIECVKLYEDTEPRLARLVSGEKYYSDDDAVTWLSAALASHRSCLDGLEEKGLVFKSEEARNLTLLLKDALFNYGQLRKNGRAKARKGAQPRPISNKGRGLLASWNAAISKADIVVAQDGSGNYKTINEAVAALSRMTRPERTIVYVKSGVYHENVEIGRELKNLMFVGDGIDKTIVTGNKNVQDGATTLSSATFGVSADGFWARDMTFENTAGPHKHQAVALRVGSDLSVFYRCSFRGYQDTLLVHSLRQFYRDCHIYGTVDFIFGDAAAVFQNCDIFVKRPMDHQSNMITAQGRDDSNENTGIVILNSRVSPSSEFGAVKGSFQNYLGRPWKKYSRTVFIKTDLDGLIHPRGWKEWSGNFALSTLYYGEYMNTGSGADTGNRVNWPGFHVLRDANEASPFTVRNFIQGESWIPASGVPYLADI
;
A
#
# COMPACT_ATOMS: atom_id res chain seq x y z
N MET A 1 -50.04 9.07 -49.58
CA MET A 1 -49.02 7.99 -49.47
C MET A 1 -47.89 8.50 -48.59
N SER A 2 -47.53 7.68 -47.60
CA SER A 2 -46.86 8.02 -46.35
C SER A 2 -45.45 8.61 -46.49
N SER A 3 -45.20 9.72 -45.78
CA SER A 3 -43.86 10.21 -45.43
C SER A 3 -43.18 9.22 -44.48
N TRP A 4 -42.28 8.39 -44.98
CA TRP A 4 -41.43 7.56 -44.13
C TRP A 4 -40.39 8.46 -43.45
N SER A 5 -40.50 8.57 -42.12
CA SER A 5 -39.64 9.41 -41.31
C SER A 5 -38.20 8.88 -41.33
N PHE A 6 -37.27 9.68 -41.87
CA PHE A 6 -35.82 9.44 -41.86
C PHE A 6 -35.24 9.19 -40.44
N THR A 7 -35.98 9.54 -39.38
CA THR A 7 -35.58 9.30 -37.98
C THR A 7 -35.62 7.83 -37.56
N ASN A 8 -36.38 6.96 -38.24
CA ASN A 8 -36.51 5.55 -37.83
C ASN A 8 -35.33 4.65 -38.25
N PHE A 9 -34.44 5.11 -39.14
CA PHE A 9 -33.24 4.35 -39.57
C PHE A 9 -31.94 4.79 -38.88
N LEU A 10 -31.88 6.03 -38.39
CA LEU A 10 -30.68 6.55 -37.73
C LEU A 10 -30.50 6.02 -36.31
N LEU A 11 -31.60 5.82 -35.57
CA LEU A 11 -31.54 5.34 -34.19
C LEU A 11 -31.01 3.88 -34.08
N PRO A 12 -31.44 2.91 -34.91
CA PRO A 12 -30.89 1.55 -34.90
C PRO A 12 -29.42 1.50 -35.32
N LEU A 13 -29.02 2.28 -36.33
CA LEU A 13 -27.62 2.37 -36.80
C LEU A 13 -26.72 2.98 -35.73
N LEU A 14 -27.19 4.00 -35.01
CA LEU A 14 -26.47 4.60 -33.89
C LEU A 14 -26.33 3.59 -32.73
N ILE A 15 -27.37 2.83 -32.42
CA ILE A 15 -27.32 1.77 -31.39
C ILE A 15 -26.34 0.66 -31.79
N LEU A 16 -26.34 0.22 -33.05
CA LEU A 16 -25.40 -0.76 -33.59
C LEU A 16 -23.95 -0.26 -33.57
N ALA A 17 -23.71 1.00 -33.95
CA ALA A 17 -22.39 1.62 -33.91
C ALA A 17 -21.87 1.76 -32.47
N ILE A 18 -22.74 2.13 -31.53
CA ILE A 18 -22.41 2.17 -30.09
C ILE A 18 -22.11 0.76 -29.58
N ALA A 19 -22.92 -0.24 -29.93
CA ALA A 19 -22.70 -1.63 -29.53
C ALA A 19 -21.38 -2.19 -30.09
N ALA A 20 -21.08 -1.95 -31.36
CA ALA A 20 -19.84 -2.38 -32.00
C ALA A 20 -18.61 -1.72 -31.35
N ASN A 21 -18.67 -0.41 -31.07
CA ASN A 21 -17.58 0.30 -30.38
C ASN A 21 -17.38 -0.21 -28.94
N VAL A 22 -18.44 -0.58 -28.24
CA VAL A 22 -18.35 -1.17 -26.89
C VAL A 22 -17.73 -2.56 -26.93
N VAL A 23 -18.15 -3.40 -27.88
CA VAL A 23 -17.59 -4.75 -28.07
C VAL A 23 -16.11 -4.69 -28.43
N ALA A 24 -15.71 -3.81 -29.36
CA ALA A 24 -14.30 -3.58 -29.69
C ALA A 24 -13.48 -3.14 -28.47
N SER A 25 -13.99 -2.19 -27.68
CA SER A 25 -13.26 -1.72 -26.48
C SER A 25 -13.08 -2.78 -25.39
N ASN A 26 -14.03 -3.70 -25.24
CA ASN A 26 -13.90 -4.80 -24.28
C ASN A 26 -12.90 -5.85 -24.76
N GLN A 27 -12.84 -6.10 -26.06
CA GLN A 27 -11.89 -7.04 -26.63
C GLN A 27 -10.45 -6.52 -26.57
N ASP A 28 -10.24 -5.21 -26.75
CA ASP A 28 -8.94 -4.56 -26.56
C ASP A 28 -8.47 -4.62 -25.10
N LEU A 29 -9.40 -4.45 -24.16
CA LEU A 29 -9.14 -4.55 -22.72
C LEU A 29 -8.70 -5.96 -22.33
N ASP A 30 -9.47 -6.97 -22.74
CA ASP A 30 -9.16 -8.37 -22.45
C ASP A 30 -7.81 -8.74 -23.10
N ASN A 31 -7.54 -8.29 -24.33
CA ASN A 31 -6.24 -8.49 -25.00
C ASN A 31 -5.07 -7.84 -24.24
N ALA A 32 -5.23 -6.61 -23.75
CA ALA A 32 -4.18 -5.90 -23.00
C ALA A 32 -3.80 -6.65 -21.71
N VAL A 33 -4.79 -7.12 -20.95
CA VAL A 33 -4.55 -7.91 -19.73
C VAL A 33 -3.92 -9.26 -20.05
N GLN A 34 -4.37 -9.95 -21.10
CA GLN A 34 -3.78 -11.24 -21.53
C GLN A 34 -2.30 -11.11 -21.87
N ARG A 35 -1.92 -10.07 -22.62
CA ARG A 35 -0.52 -9.77 -22.92
C ARG A 35 0.26 -9.45 -21.65
N THR A 36 -0.33 -8.66 -20.74
CA THR A 36 0.27 -8.31 -19.46
C THR A 36 0.55 -9.53 -18.59
N ARG A 37 -0.43 -10.45 -18.47
CA ARG A 37 -0.25 -11.71 -17.74
C ARG A 37 0.85 -12.57 -18.38
N SER A 38 0.86 -12.70 -19.70
CA SER A 38 1.93 -13.43 -20.41
C SER A 38 3.31 -12.80 -20.16
N GLY A 39 3.40 -11.46 -20.20
CA GLY A 39 4.61 -10.72 -19.86
C GLY A 39 5.06 -10.97 -18.42
N LEU A 40 4.13 -11.01 -17.46
CA LEU A 40 4.43 -11.32 -16.06
C LEU A 40 5.00 -12.74 -15.92
N LEU A 41 4.39 -13.73 -16.57
CA LEU A 41 4.90 -15.11 -16.55
C LEU A 41 6.30 -15.22 -17.15
N ASN A 42 6.60 -14.46 -18.20
CA ASN A 42 7.94 -14.41 -18.80
C ASN A 42 8.95 -13.72 -17.87
N ALA A 43 8.59 -12.60 -17.26
CA ALA A 43 9.43 -11.92 -16.27
C ALA A 43 9.68 -12.80 -15.03
N MET A 44 8.69 -13.60 -14.61
CA MET A 44 8.85 -14.57 -13.53
C MET A 44 9.82 -15.69 -13.89
N LYS A 45 9.75 -16.24 -15.10
CA LYS A 45 10.76 -17.20 -15.59
C LYS A 45 12.16 -16.60 -15.65
N TRP A 46 12.26 -15.34 -16.10
CA TRP A 46 13.51 -14.59 -16.08
C TRP A 46 14.06 -14.45 -14.65
N ALA A 47 13.23 -14.04 -13.69
CA ALA A 47 13.63 -13.92 -12.29
C ALA A 47 14.02 -15.27 -11.65
N GLN A 48 13.34 -16.36 -12.00
CA GLN A 48 13.73 -17.72 -11.61
C GLN A 48 15.11 -18.10 -12.17
N GLY A 49 15.45 -17.65 -13.38
CA GLY A 49 16.78 -17.80 -13.95
C GLY A 49 17.86 -17.05 -13.16
N LEU A 50 17.54 -15.91 -12.55
CA LEU A 50 18.45 -15.20 -11.66
C LEU A 50 18.68 -15.98 -10.35
N GLU A 51 17.63 -16.58 -9.80
CA GLU A 51 17.72 -17.45 -8.61
C GLU A 51 18.61 -18.68 -8.85
N THR A 52 18.60 -19.27 -10.05
CA THR A 52 19.39 -20.48 -10.33
C THR A 52 20.88 -20.18 -10.56
N LEU A 53 21.21 -19.04 -11.17
CA LEU A 53 22.59 -18.57 -11.29
C LEU A 53 23.21 -18.28 -9.92
N ASP A 54 22.40 -17.81 -8.97
CA ASP A 54 22.80 -17.51 -7.60
C ASP A 54 23.22 -18.75 -6.80
N LYS A 55 22.53 -19.89 -6.96
CA LYS A 55 22.91 -21.16 -6.29
C LYS A 55 24.23 -21.74 -6.79
N ALA A 56 24.75 -21.26 -7.92
CA ALA A 56 25.99 -21.75 -8.52
C ALA A 56 27.23 -20.96 -8.08
N ASP A 57 27.07 -19.72 -7.58
CA ASP A 57 28.19 -18.87 -7.18
C ASP A 57 28.56 -19.13 -5.71
N ARG A 58 29.78 -19.65 -5.48
CA ARG A 58 30.26 -20.15 -4.19
C ARG A 58 30.84 -19.05 -3.29
N ASP A 59 30.15 -17.92 -3.17
CA ASP A 59 30.59 -16.84 -2.28
C ASP A 59 29.44 -16.25 -1.47
N GLY A 60 28.71 -17.09 -0.72
CA GLY A 60 27.98 -16.75 0.53
C GLY A 60 26.96 -15.59 0.55
N SER A 61 26.85 -14.80 -0.51
CA SER A 61 26.00 -13.64 -0.71
C SER A 61 24.92 -14.07 -1.70
N THR A 62 24.07 -14.99 -1.24
CA THR A 62 22.83 -15.38 -1.92
C THR A 62 22.11 -14.10 -2.34
N ASN A 63 21.90 -13.93 -3.62
CA ASN A 63 21.28 -12.80 -4.25
C ASN A 63 19.76 -12.83 -4.00
N PHE A 64 19.39 -12.52 -2.76
CA PHE A 64 18.02 -12.47 -2.23
C PHE A 64 17.03 -11.75 -3.17
N ALA A 65 17.49 -10.78 -3.97
CA ALA A 65 16.66 -10.01 -4.88
C ALA A 65 15.97 -10.84 -5.98
N GLY A 66 16.61 -11.91 -6.48
CA GLY A 66 15.98 -12.81 -7.47
C GLY A 66 14.78 -13.56 -6.89
N ILE A 67 14.93 -14.09 -5.68
CA ILE A 67 13.86 -14.76 -4.92
C ILE A 67 12.72 -13.77 -4.60
N GLU A 68 13.06 -12.53 -4.25
CA GLU A 68 12.09 -11.47 -4.01
C GLU A 68 11.27 -11.15 -5.26
N CYS A 69 11.91 -11.03 -6.43
CA CYS A 69 11.23 -10.84 -7.70
C CYS A 69 10.22 -11.95 -7.99
N VAL A 70 10.63 -13.22 -7.84
CA VAL A 70 9.73 -14.37 -8.04
C VAL A 70 8.52 -14.26 -7.13
N LYS A 71 8.73 -14.02 -5.83
CA LYS A 71 7.66 -13.88 -4.85
C LYS A 71 6.70 -12.73 -5.19
N LEU A 72 7.22 -11.57 -5.61
CA LEU A 72 6.41 -10.42 -6.02
C LEU A 72 5.55 -10.73 -7.25
N TYR A 73 6.09 -11.46 -8.23
CA TYR A 73 5.33 -11.88 -9.41
C TYR A 73 4.33 -12.97 -9.10
N GLU A 74 4.67 -13.93 -8.23
CA GLU A 74 3.74 -14.90 -7.69
C GLU A 74 2.57 -14.18 -7.01
N ASP A 75 2.83 -13.27 -6.06
CA ASP A 75 1.76 -12.51 -5.38
C ASP A 75 0.86 -11.75 -6.38
N THR A 76 1.39 -11.35 -7.55
CA THR A 76 0.68 -10.60 -8.58
C THR A 76 -0.17 -11.49 -9.52
N GLU A 77 0.33 -12.66 -9.91
CA GLU A 77 -0.24 -13.48 -10.99
C GLU A 77 -1.74 -13.80 -10.83
N PRO A 78 -2.23 -14.23 -9.65
CA PRO A 78 -3.64 -14.60 -9.49
C PRO A 78 -4.60 -13.43 -9.75
N ARG A 79 -4.16 -12.19 -9.52
CA ARG A 79 -4.96 -10.99 -9.79
C ARG A 79 -5.08 -10.75 -11.29
N LEU A 80 -3.98 -10.89 -12.05
CA LEU A 80 -4.02 -10.80 -13.51
C LEU A 80 -4.80 -11.96 -14.13
N ALA A 81 -4.67 -13.17 -13.59
CA ALA A 81 -5.46 -14.33 -14.01
C ALA A 81 -6.96 -14.11 -13.86
N ARG A 82 -7.38 -13.45 -12.78
CA ARG A 82 -8.78 -13.09 -12.54
C ARG A 82 -9.30 -12.00 -13.49
N LEU A 83 -8.46 -11.04 -13.84
CA LEU A 83 -8.82 -10.05 -14.87
C LEU A 83 -9.02 -10.74 -16.23
N VAL A 84 -8.13 -11.67 -16.58
CA VAL A 84 -8.18 -12.52 -17.79
C VAL A 84 -9.42 -13.40 -17.86
N SER A 85 -9.79 -14.07 -16.77
CA SER A 85 -10.91 -15.01 -16.76
C SER A 85 -12.27 -14.32 -16.91
N GLY A 86 -12.32 -12.99 -16.78
CA GLY A 86 -13.56 -12.23 -16.80
C GLY A 86 -14.51 -12.63 -15.67
N GLU A 87 -13.97 -13.17 -14.56
CA GLU A 87 -14.76 -13.55 -13.40
C GLU A 87 -15.70 -12.41 -12.97
N LYS A 88 -16.98 -12.72 -12.76
CA LYS A 88 -18.09 -11.76 -12.58
C LYS A 88 -18.02 -10.88 -11.32
N TYR A 89 -16.93 -10.90 -10.55
CA TYR A 89 -16.88 -10.31 -9.20
C TYR A 89 -15.71 -9.35 -9.00
N TYR A 90 -15.48 -8.40 -9.91
CA TYR A 90 -14.58 -7.28 -9.67
C TYR A 90 -15.10 -5.99 -10.32
N SER A 91 -14.78 -4.85 -9.70
CA SER A 91 -15.07 -3.51 -10.19
C SER A 91 -13.91 -2.93 -11.02
N ASP A 92 -14.16 -1.85 -11.75
CA ASP A 92 -13.08 -1.14 -12.45
C ASP A 92 -12.02 -0.59 -11.47
N ASP A 93 -12.43 -0.18 -10.27
CA ASP A 93 -11.51 0.20 -9.21
C ASP A 93 -10.64 -0.98 -8.76
N ASP A 94 -11.18 -2.18 -8.65
CA ASP A 94 -10.39 -3.38 -8.34
C ASP A 94 -9.35 -3.65 -9.43
N ALA A 95 -9.75 -3.56 -10.70
CA ALA A 95 -8.85 -3.82 -11.82
C ALA A 95 -7.69 -2.81 -11.89
N VAL A 96 -7.99 -1.51 -11.73
CA VAL A 96 -6.94 -0.49 -11.66
C VAL A 96 -6.05 -0.72 -10.43
N THR A 97 -6.63 -1.03 -9.27
CA THR A 97 -5.87 -1.31 -8.03
C THR A 97 -4.89 -2.49 -8.22
N TRP A 98 -5.34 -3.58 -8.85
CA TRP A 98 -4.51 -4.76 -9.07
C TRP A 98 -3.42 -4.54 -10.11
N LEU A 99 -3.70 -3.78 -11.16
CA LEU A 99 -2.70 -3.42 -12.16
C LEU A 99 -1.67 -2.43 -11.59
N SER A 100 -2.08 -1.48 -10.74
CA SER A 100 -1.16 -0.61 -10.01
C SER A 100 -0.27 -1.41 -9.06
N ALA A 101 -0.85 -2.35 -8.31
CA ALA A 101 -0.07 -3.25 -7.45
C ALA A 101 0.91 -4.12 -8.24
N ALA A 102 0.53 -4.62 -9.42
CA ALA A 102 1.42 -5.37 -10.30
C ALA A 102 2.63 -4.53 -10.75
N LEU A 103 2.39 -3.25 -11.05
CA LEU A 103 3.44 -2.30 -11.42
C LEU A 103 4.34 -1.94 -10.23
N ALA A 104 3.77 -1.72 -9.04
CA ALA A 104 4.53 -1.52 -7.81
C ALA A 104 5.42 -2.73 -7.46
N SER A 105 4.89 -3.94 -7.58
CA SER A 105 5.63 -5.20 -7.41
C SER A 105 6.76 -5.33 -8.42
N HIS A 106 6.50 -5.07 -9.70
CA HIS A 106 7.52 -5.13 -10.73
C HIS A 106 8.63 -4.10 -10.48
N ARG A 107 8.30 -2.86 -10.11
CA ARG A 107 9.28 -1.84 -9.73
C ARG A 107 10.10 -2.25 -8.51
N SER A 108 9.45 -2.79 -7.47
CA SER A 108 10.15 -3.21 -6.25
C SER A 108 11.16 -4.34 -6.53
N CYS A 109 10.83 -5.24 -7.45
CA CYS A 109 11.79 -6.23 -7.95
C CYS A 109 13.02 -5.56 -8.59
N LEU A 110 12.80 -4.59 -9.48
CA LEU A 110 13.89 -3.87 -10.14
C LEU A 110 14.73 -3.03 -9.16
N ASP A 111 14.09 -2.32 -8.24
CA ASP A 111 14.74 -1.52 -7.20
C ASP A 111 15.59 -2.44 -6.29
N GLY A 112 15.08 -3.61 -5.89
CA GLY A 112 15.83 -4.59 -5.09
C GLY A 112 17.04 -5.18 -5.83
N LEU A 113 16.94 -5.40 -7.14
CA LEU A 113 18.09 -5.81 -7.97
C LEU A 113 19.14 -4.69 -8.05
N GLU A 114 18.71 -3.43 -8.21
CA GLU A 114 19.60 -2.26 -8.24
C GLU A 114 20.30 -2.04 -6.88
N GLU A 115 19.60 -2.22 -5.75
CA GLU A 115 20.18 -2.20 -4.40
C GLU A 115 21.29 -3.23 -4.22
N LYS A 116 21.24 -4.36 -4.95
CA LYS A 116 22.28 -5.40 -5.00
C LYS A 116 23.37 -5.13 -6.05
N GLY A 117 23.37 -3.95 -6.66
CA GLY A 117 24.33 -3.58 -7.69
C GLY A 117 24.10 -4.28 -9.03
N LEU A 118 22.94 -4.91 -9.22
CA LEU A 118 22.61 -5.61 -10.45
C LEU A 118 21.84 -4.68 -11.38
N VAL A 119 22.55 -4.09 -12.33
CA VAL A 119 21.92 -3.23 -13.34
C VAL A 119 21.41 -4.10 -14.49
N PHE A 120 20.13 -4.45 -14.47
CA PHE A 120 19.53 -5.25 -15.53
C PHE A 120 18.85 -4.40 -16.62
N LYS A 121 19.35 -4.53 -17.85
CA LYS A 121 18.64 -4.13 -19.07
C LYS A 121 17.96 -5.36 -19.69
N SER A 122 17.15 -6.08 -18.92
CA SER A 122 16.37 -7.21 -19.45
C SER A 122 15.27 -6.69 -20.37
N GLU A 123 15.14 -7.33 -21.54
CA GLU A 123 14.05 -7.05 -22.47
C GLU A 123 12.71 -7.45 -21.84
N GLU A 124 12.68 -8.55 -21.09
CA GLU A 124 11.52 -9.05 -20.36
C GLU A 124 11.01 -8.04 -19.32
N ALA A 125 11.91 -7.45 -18.53
CA ALA A 125 11.57 -6.42 -17.55
C ALA A 125 11.01 -5.15 -18.22
N ARG A 126 11.67 -4.68 -19.29
CA ARG A 126 11.19 -3.51 -20.05
C ARG A 126 9.82 -3.77 -20.68
N ASN A 127 9.64 -4.95 -21.26
CA ASN A 127 8.39 -5.37 -21.89
C ASN A 127 7.27 -5.44 -20.86
N LEU A 128 7.52 -6.01 -19.68
CA LEU A 128 6.50 -6.06 -18.61
C LEU A 128 6.09 -4.66 -18.14
N THR A 129 7.05 -3.74 -17.96
CA THR A 129 6.73 -2.34 -17.63
C THR A 129 5.79 -1.71 -18.66
N LEU A 130 6.07 -1.88 -19.96
CA LEU A 130 5.24 -1.32 -21.03
C LEU A 130 3.83 -1.95 -21.06
N LEU A 131 3.75 -3.27 -20.90
CA LEU A 131 2.48 -4.00 -20.90
C LEU A 131 1.59 -3.59 -19.71
N LEU A 132 2.16 -3.46 -18.53
CA LEU A 132 1.43 -2.99 -17.34
C LEU A 132 0.89 -1.57 -17.51
N LYS A 133 1.70 -0.67 -18.08
CA LYS A 133 1.27 0.72 -18.36
C LYS A 133 0.18 0.77 -19.44
N ASP A 134 0.26 -0.06 -20.48
CA ASP A 134 -0.79 -0.19 -21.50
C ASP A 134 -2.11 -0.68 -20.88
N ALA A 135 -2.08 -1.75 -20.08
CA ALA A 135 -3.28 -2.24 -19.39
C ALA A 135 -3.87 -1.21 -18.42
N LEU A 136 -3.02 -0.52 -17.65
CA LEU A 136 -3.43 0.57 -16.76
C LEU A 136 -4.09 1.72 -17.51
N PHE A 137 -3.53 2.13 -18.64
CA PHE A 137 -4.11 3.18 -19.47
C PHE A 137 -5.53 2.78 -19.92
N ASN A 138 -5.71 1.57 -20.44
CA ASN A 138 -7.01 1.09 -20.90
C ASN A 138 -8.06 1.08 -19.78
N TYR A 139 -7.76 0.49 -18.61
CA TYR A 139 -8.69 0.50 -17.46
C TYR A 139 -8.89 1.89 -16.85
N GLY A 140 -7.83 2.70 -16.79
CA GLY A 140 -7.90 4.07 -16.27
C GLY A 140 -8.82 4.96 -17.11
N GLN A 141 -8.83 4.79 -18.43
CA GLN A 141 -9.73 5.52 -19.32
C GLN A 141 -11.19 5.04 -19.20
N LEU A 142 -11.44 3.75 -18.99
CA LEU A 142 -12.78 3.23 -18.71
C LEU A 142 -13.36 3.84 -17.43
N ARG A 143 -12.56 3.86 -16.36
CA ARG A 143 -12.90 4.46 -15.07
C ARG A 143 -13.25 5.95 -15.20
N LYS A 144 -12.46 6.73 -15.93
CA LYS A 144 -12.69 8.18 -16.12
C LYS A 144 -13.93 8.50 -16.96
N ASN A 145 -14.24 7.68 -17.97
CA ASN A 145 -15.29 8.00 -18.93
C ASN A 145 -16.71 7.66 -18.45
N GLY A 146 -16.89 7.15 -17.23
CA GLY A 146 -18.20 6.72 -16.74
C GLY A 146 -18.87 5.65 -17.63
N ARG A 147 -18.10 5.03 -18.54
CA ARG A 147 -18.53 3.91 -19.41
C ARG A 147 -18.64 2.60 -18.62
N ALA A 148 -18.68 2.70 -17.30
CA ALA A 148 -19.21 1.72 -16.36
C ALA A 148 -20.71 1.49 -16.62
N LYS A 149 -21.07 1.03 -17.82
CA LYS A 149 -22.15 0.05 -17.88
C LYS A 149 -21.58 -1.13 -17.12
N ALA A 150 -22.03 -1.28 -15.87
CA ALA A 150 -21.79 -2.46 -15.05
C ALA A 150 -21.72 -3.67 -16.01
N ARG A 151 -20.54 -4.28 -16.16
CA ARG A 151 -20.41 -5.55 -16.88
C ARG A 151 -21.59 -6.38 -16.41
N LYS A 152 -22.51 -6.79 -17.31
CA LYS A 152 -23.76 -7.47 -16.89
C LYS A 152 -23.39 -8.61 -15.94
N GLY A 153 -23.60 -8.42 -14.63
CA GLY A 153 -23.21 -9.39 -13.60
C GLY A 153 -22.05 -8.99 -12.67
N ALA A 154 -21.44 -7.81 -12.78
CA ALA A 154 -20.52 -7.26 -11.78
C ALA A 154 -21.29 -6.99 -10.49
N GLN A 155 -21.41 -8.03 -9.67
CA GLN A 155 -21.98 -7.92 -8.33
C GLN A 155 -20.89 -7.37 -7.42
N PRO A 156 -21.19 -6.37 -6.58
CA PRO A 156 -20.34 -6.05 -5.44
C PRO A 156 -20.01 -7.37 -4.73
N ARG A 157 -18.76 -7.56 -4.29
CA ARG A 157 -18.48 -8.70 -3.40
C ARG A 157 -19.49 -8.60 -2.26
N PRO A 158 -20.25 -9.67 -1.95
CA PRO A 158 -21.13 -9.65 -0.81
C PRO A 158 -20.30 -9.22 0.40
N ILE A 159 -20.72 -8.13 1.06
CA ILE A 159 -20.14 -7.78 2.36
C ILE A 159 -20.55 -8.94 3.26
N SER A 160 -19.62 -9.87 3.49
CA SER A 160 -19.83 -10.95 4.42
C SER A 160 -19.81 -10.36 5.83
N ASN A 161 -20.97 -9.84 6.25
CA ASN A 161 -21.25 -9.52 7.65
C ASN A 161 -21.34 -10.79 8.51
N LYS A 162 -21.10 -11.97 7.92
CA LYS A 162 -21.05 -13.27 8.59
C LYS A 162 -19.65 -13.61 9.13
N GLY A 163 -18.67 -12.73 8.91
CA GLY A 163 -17.32 -12.88 9.46
C GLY A 163 -17.34 -12.97 11.00
N ARG A 164 -16.73 -14.03 11.52
CA ARG A 164 -16.53 -14.23 12.96
C ARG A 164 -15.48 -13.23 13.48
N GLY A 165 -15.87 -12.42 14.47
CA GLY A 165 -15.00 -11.47 15.18
C GLY A 165 -14.84 -10.12 14.48
N LEU A 166 -15.31 -9.04 15.12
CA LEU A 166 -15.05 -7.67 14.67
C LEU A 166 -13.74 -7.19 15.28
N LEU A 167 -12.85 -6.63 14.45
CA LEU A 167 -11.57 -6.07 14.90
C LEU A 167 -11.78 -5.05 16.02
N ALA A 168 -12.79 -4.19 15.92
CA ALA A 168 -13.06 -3.13 16.90
C ALA A 168 -13.69 -3.59 18.22
N SER A 169 -14.36 -4.74 18.26
CA SER A 169 -14.95 -5.27 19.50
C SER A 169 -14.12 -6.37 20.15
N TRP A 170 -12.96 -6.71 19.60
CA TRP A 170 -12.05 -7.69 20.20
C TRP A 170 -11.76 -7.36 21.67
N ASN A 171 -11.92 -8.38 22.51
CA ASN A 171 -11.61 -8.33 23.94
C ASN A 171 -11.22 -9.75 24.39
N ALA A 172 -9.99 -9.90 24.88
CA ALA A 172 -9.43 -11.19 25.28
C ALA A 172 -10.23 -11.92 26.40
N ALA A 173 -11.03 -11.20 27.19
CA ALA A 173 -11.83 -11.79 28.27
C ALA A 173 -13.11 -12.50 27.78
N ILE A 174 -13.65 -12.10 26.63
CA ILE A 174 -14.95 -12.59 26.13
C ILE A 174 -14.88 -13.14 24.69
N SER A 175 -13.83 -12.77 23.95
CA SER A 175 -13.64 -13.19 22.55
C SER A 175 -12.82 -14.47 22.51
N LYS A 176 -13.14 -15.36 21.56
CA LYS A 176 -12.41 -16.61 21.35
C LYS A 176 -11.46 -16.49 20.16
N ALA A 177 -10.16 -16.61 20.42
CA ALA A 177 -9.14 -16.76 19.37
C ALA A 177 -9.15 -18.20 18.82
N ASP A 178 -8.68 -18.37 17.58
CA ASP A 178 -8.43 -19.69 16.99
C ASP A 178 -7.01 -20.16 17.29
N ILE A 179 -6.05 -19.22 17.40
CA ILE A 179 -4.69 -19.47 17.86
C ILE A 179 -4.30 -18.41 18.91
N VAL A 180 -3.67 -18.86 20.00
CA VAL A 180 -3.06 -18.00 21.02
C VAL A 180 -1.54 -18.17 20.98
N VAL A 181 -0.81 -17.07 20.91
CA VAL A 181 0.65 -17.01 21.02
C VAL A 181 1.02 -16.39 22.35
N ALA A 182 1.83 -17.07 23.17
CA ALA A 182 2.26 -16.56 24.46
C ALA A 182 3.64 -17.11 24.85
N GLN A 183 4.60 -16.22 25.11
CA GLN A 183 5.97 -16.60 25.46
C GLN A 183 6.05 -17.34 26.82
N ASP A 184 5.10 -17.07 27.72
CA ASP A 184 4.97 -17.72 29.04
C ASP A 184 4.46 -19.18 28.97
N GLY A 185 4.12 -19.68 27.78
CA GLY A 185 3.60 -21.04 27.57
C GLY A 185 2.12 -21.20 27.85
N SER A 186 1.38 -20.13 28.16
CA SER A 186 -0.07 -20.17 28.40
C SER A 186 -0.92 -20.18 27.10
N GLY A 187 -0.27 -20.15 25.93
CA GLY A 187 -0.89 -20.18 24.61
C GLY A 187 -0.70 -21.51 23.87
N ASN A 188 -1.13 -21.57 22.61
CA ASN A 188 -0.90 -22.71 21.73
C ASN A 188 0.55 -22.76 21.22
N TYR A 189 1.16 -21.59 20.99
CA TYR A 189 2.54 -21.45 20.50
C TYR A 189 3.30 -20.41 21.31
N LYS A 190 4.64 -20.50 21.33
CA LYS A 190 5.48 -19.53 22.03
C LYS A 190 5.89 -18.36 21.12
N THR A 191 5.92 -18.61 19.81
CA THR A 191 6.36 -17.66 18.81
C THR A 191 5.27 -17.38 17.77
N ILE A 192 5.36 -16.23 17.11
CA ILE A 192 4.45 -15.86 16.04
C ILE A 192 4.71 -16.75 14.81
N ASN A 193 5.97 -17.05 14.49
CA ASN A 193 6.30 -17.89 13.35
C ASN A 193 5.76 -19.33 13.48
N GLU A 194 5.75 -19.92 14.68
CA GLU A 194 5.10 -21.22 14.91
C GLU A 194 3.60 -21.17 14.62
N ALA A 195 2.91 -20.10 15.07
CA ALA A 195 1.50 -19.90 14.77
C ALA A 195 1.26 -19.75 13.27
N VAL A 196 2.08 -18.99 12.55
CA VAL A 196 2.00 -18.84 11.10
C VAL A 196 2.20 -20.18 10.39
N ALA A 197 3.19 -20.97 10.80
CA ALA A 197 3.43 -22.31 10.25
C ALA A 197 2.26 -23.27 10.51
N ALA A 198 1.51 -23.09 11.60
CA ALA A 198 0.31 -23.86 11.91
C ALA A 198 -0.90 -23.43 11.06
N LEU A 199 -1.07 -22.13 10.81
CA LEU A 199 -2.16 -21.59 9.98
C LEU A 199 -2.16 -22.21 8.57
N SER A 200 -0.98 -22.45 7.99
CA SER A 200 -0.84 -23.08 6.67
C SER A 200 -1.32 -24.54 6.62
N ARG A 201 -1.43 -25.20 7.77
CA ARG A 201 -1.82 -26.63 7.89
C ARG A 201 -3.25 -26.80 8.41
N MET A 202 -3.90 -25.72 8.83
CA MET A 202 -5.22 -25.73 9.44
C MET A 202 -6.34 -25.61 8.39
N THR A 203 -7.45 -26.31 8.61
CA THR A 203 -8.73 -25.96 7.99
C THR A 203 -9.27 -24.69 8.66
N ARG A 204 -9.17 -23.57 7.96
CA ARG A 204 -9.43 -22.24 8.53
C ARG A 204 -10.90 -21.82 8.41
N PRO A 205 -11.45 -21.13 9.42
CA PRO A 205 -12.71 -20.39 9.24
C PRO A 205 -12.53 -19.24 8.23
N GLU A 206 -13.65 -18.61 7.82
CA GLU A 206 -13.63 -17.48 6.88
C GLU A 206 -12.67 -16.35 7.30
N ARG A 207 -12.61 -16.07 8.61
CA ARG A 207 -11.62 -15.20 9.25
C ARG A 207 -11.00 -15.93 10.44
N THR A 208 -9.68 -16.04 10.47
CA THR A 208 -8.95 -16.72 11.54
C THR A 208 -8.34 -15.69 12.48
N ILE A 209 -8.58 -15.84 13.79
CA ILE A 209 -8.12 -14.89 14.81
C ILE A 209 -6.89 -15.44 15.53
N VAL A 210 -5.79 -14.68 15.47
CA VAL A 210 -4.53 -14.96 16.14
C VAL A 210 -4.34 -13.93 17.26
N TYR A 211 -4.45 -14.39 18.50
CA TYR A 211 -4.23 -13.56 19.68
C TYR A 211 -2.80 -13.70 20.17
N VAL A 212 -2.04 -12.62 20.12
CA VAL A 212 -0.65 -12.55 20.56
C VAL A 212 -0.61 -11.83 21.91
N LYS A 213 -0.30 -12.56 22.98
CA LYS A 213 -0.28 -11.99 24.33
C LYS A 213 0.84 -10.96 24.49
N SER A 214 0.85 -10.26 25.62
CA SER A 214 1.90 -9.31 25.97
C SER A 214 3.28 -9.97 25.95
N GLY A 215 4.24 -9.29 25.35
CA GLY A 215 5.61 -9.79 25.19
C GLY A 215 6.36 -9.01 24.11
N VAL A 216 7.67 -9.21 24.08
CA VAL A 216 8.56 -8.71 23.02
C VAL A 216 9.01 -9.91 22.20
N TYR A 217 8.50 -10.00 20.98
CA TYR A 217 8.71 -11.09 20.05
C TYR A 217 9.82 -10.70 19.08
N HIS A 218 11.04 -11.18 19.33
CA HIS A 218 12.22 -10.96 18.48
C HIS A 218 12.19 -11.89 17.27
N GLU A 219 11.39 -11.54 16.26
CA GLU A 219 11.10 -12.38 15.11
C GLU A 219 10.92 -11.54 13.85
N ASN A 220 11.50 -11.99 12.73
CA ASN A 220 11.05 -11.57 11.41
C ASN A 220 9.91 -12.49 10.98
N VAL A 221 8.73 -11.94 10.69
CA VAL A 221 7.51 -12.69 10.37
C VAL A 221 7.03 -12.35 8.96
N GLU A 222 6.61 -13.37 8.22
CA GLU A 222 6.05 -13.21 6.88
C GLU A 222 4.70 -13.91 6.74
N ILE A 223 3.66 -13.15 6.41
CA ILE A 223 2.32 -13.64 6.14
C ILE A 223 2.11 -13.71 4.62
N GLY A 224 2.36 -14.88 4.05
CA GLY A 224 2.24 -15.11 2.60
C GLY A 224 0.79 -15.06 2.07
N ARG A 225 0.62 -14.80 0.77
CA ARG A 225 -0.68 -14.55 0.09
C ARG A 225 -1.76 -15.61 0.32
N GLU A 226 -1.37 -16.85 0.58
CA GLU A 226 -2.29 -17.98 0.80
C GLU A 226 -3.02 -17.85 2.15
N LEU A 227 -2.43 -17.13 3.11
CA LEU A 227 -2.96 -16.95 4.46
C LEU A 227 -3.99 -15.81 4.54
N LYS A 228 -4.98 -15.78 3.65
CA LYS A 228 -6.02 -14.72 3.60
C LYS A 228 -6.85 -14.62 4.88
N ASN A 229 -7.45 -13.44 5.10
CA ASN A 229 -8.40 -13.13 6.17
C ASN A 229 -7.90 -13.46 7.59
N LEU A 230 -6.65 -13.14 7.89
CA LEU A 230 -6.14 -13.22 9.27
C LEU A 230 -6.50 -11.95 10.04
N MET A 231 -6.77 -12.13 11.32
CA MET A 231 -6.94 -11.05 12.29
C MET A 231 -5.95 -11.26 13.43
N PHE A 232 -4.94 -10.41 13.52
CA PHE A 232 -3.94 -10.39 14.59
C PHE A 232 -4.35 -9.37 15.65
N VAL A 233 -4.32 -9.77 16.90
CA VAL A 233 -4.74 -8.93 18.03
C VAL A 233 -3.76 -9.08 19.17
N GLY A 234 -3.34 -7.96 19.75
CA GLY A 234 -2.45 -7.92 20.90
C GLY A 234 -3.16 -7.62 22.22
N ASP A 235 -2.40 -7.62 23.31
CA ASP A 235 -2.84 -7.19 24.65
C ASP A 235 -2.85 -5.66 24.83
N GLY A 236 -2.34 -4.92 23.86
CA GLY A 236 -2.19 -3.47 23.90
C GLY A 236 -1.06 -3.00 23.02
N ILE A 237 -1.21 -1.82 22.43
CA ILE A 237 -0.24 -1.20 21.51
C ILE A 237 1.19 -1.22 22.08
N ASP A 238 1.39 -0.93 23.37
CA ASP A 238 2.71 -0.93 24.03
C ASP A 238 3.06 -2.23 24.77
N LYS A 239 2.21 -3.26 24.68
CA LYS A 239 2.36 -4.52 25.43
C LYS A 239 2.75 -5.69 24.55
N THR A 240 2.26 -5.73 23.31
CA THR A 240 2.56 -6.79 22.35
C THR A 240 3.40 -6.19 21.23
N ILE A 241 4.70 -6.50 21.23
CA ILE A 241 5.68 -5.90 20.32
C ILE A 241 6.33 -6.99 19.50
N VAL A 242 6.28 -6.91 18.17
CA VAL A 242 7.13 -7.71 17.28
C VAL A 242 8.27 -6.82 16.80
N THR A 243 9.51 -7.29 16.98
CA THR A 243 10.71 -6.46 16.79
C THR A 243 11.80 -7.21 16.04
N GLY A 244 12.52 -6.49 15.18
CA GLY A 244 13.64 -6.96 14.39
C GLY A 244 14.63 -5.82 14.12
N ASN A 245 15.69 -6.09 13.36
CA ASN A 245 16.75 -5.11 13.08
C ASN A 245 17.43 -5.31 11.71
N LYS A 246 16.79 -6.04 10.79
CA LYS A 246 17.30 -6.18 9.42
C LYS A 246 17.31 -4.81 8.74
N ASN A 247 18.32 -4.57 7.92
CA ASN A 247 18.56 -3.27 7.29
C ASN A 247 19.43 -3.41 6.04
N VAL A 248 19.42 -2.39 5.18
CA VAL A 248 20.17 -2.39 3.92
C VAL A 248 21.68 -2.33 4.14
N GLN A 249 22.16 -1.55 5.12
CA GLN A 249 23.59 -1.42 5.41
C GLN A 249 24.26 -2.76 5.74
N ASP A 250 23.53 -3.68 6.38
CA ASP A 250 23.98 -5.01 6.78
C ASP A 250 23.58 -6.11 5.77
N GLY A 251 23.17 -5.72 4.55
CA GLY A 251 23.00 -6.64 3.43
C GLY A 251 21.58 -7.14 3.19
N ALA A 252 20.54 -6.61 3.84
CA ALA A 252 19.16 -6.81 3.34
C ALA A 252 18.91 -5.95 2.08
N THR A 253 17.82 -6.22 1.36
CA THR A 253 17.17 -5.19 0.53
C THR A 253 16.21 -4.40 1.40
N THR A 254 15.74 -3.25 0.94
CA THR A 254 14.68 -2.50 1.64
C THR A 254 13.46 -3.40 1.89
N LEU A 255 13.10 -4.24 0.91
CA LEU A 255 11.95 -5.14 0.99
C LEU A 255 12.14 -6.27 2.03
N SER A 256 13.30 -6.96 2.04
CA SER A 256 13.61 -8.02 3.03
C SER A 256 14.00 -7.49 4.41
N SER A 257 14.21 -6.19 4.56
CA SER A 257 14.47 -5.57 5.86
C SER A 257 13.25 -5.58 6.80
N ALA A 258 12.05 -5.84 6.26
CA ALA A 258 10.80 -5.84 7.01
C ALA A 258 10.86 -6.79 8.23
N THR A 259 10.55 -6.24 9.41
CA THR A 259 10.33 -7.06 10.61
C THR A 259 9.06 -7.88 10.46
N PHE A 260 7.99 -7.28 9.94
CA PHE A 260 6.76 -7.99 9.64
C PHE A 260 6.33 -7.70 8.20
N GLY A 261 6.14 -8.73 7.40
CA GLY A 261 5.70 -8.63 6.00
C GLY A 261 4.33 -9.29 5.79
N VAL A 262 3.44 -8.63 5.06
CA VAL A 262 2.08 -9.14 4.79
C VAL A 262 1.75 -9.03 3.31
N SER A 263 1.48 -10.17 2.68
CA SER A 263 0.92 -10.27 1.31
C SER A 263 -0.50 -10.88 1.28
N ALA A 264 -1.04 -11.28 2.43
CA ALA A 264 -2.35 -11.93 2.54
C ALA A 264 -3.52 -10.94 2.57
N ASP A 265 -4.37 -10.95 1.54
CA ASP A 265 -5.58 -10.12 1.47
C ASP A 265 -6.49 -10.26 2.69
N GLY A 266 -7.10 -9.15 3.10
CA GLY A 266 -8.01 -9.08 4.25
C GLY A 266 -7.31 -9.21 5.61
N PHE A 267 -5.99 -8.97 5.67
CA PHE A 267 -5.23 -8.96 6.91
C PHE A 267 -5.64 -7.78 7.80
N TRP A 268 -6.02 -8.08 9.04
CA TRP A 268 -6.37 -7.10 10.05
C TRP A 268 -5.42 -7.21 11.25
N ALA A 269 -5.03 -6.08 11.81
CA ALA A 269 -4.23 -6.04 13.04
C ALA A 269 -4.76 -4.99 14.02
N ARG A 270 -4.67 -5.30 15.32
CA ARG A 270 -5.05 -4.36 16.39
C ARG A 270 -4.21 -4.52 17.65
N ASP A 271 -3.99 -3.41 18.34
CA ASP A 271 -3.37 -3.36 19.68
C ASP A 271 -1.99 -4.04 19.70
N MET A 272 -1.17 -3.82 18.65
CA MET A 272 0.19 -4.37 18.51
C MET A 272 1.17 -3.30 18.02
N THR A 273 2.45 -3.44 18.38
CA THR A 273 3.57 -2.67 17.82
C THR A 273 4.39 -3.53 16.87
N PHE A 274 4.70 -2.99 15.69
CA PHE A 274 5.67 -3.51 14.74
C PHE A 274 6.89 -2.59 14.73
N GLU A 275 8.08 -3.14 14.97
CA GLU A 275 9.27 -2.34 15.24
C GLU A 275 10.50 -2.83 14.49
N ASN A 276 11.28 -1.90 13.94
CA ASN A 276 12.64 -2.13 13.49
C ASN A 276 13.62 -1.25 14.29
N THR A 277 14.56 -1.90 14.98
CA THR A 277 15.50 -1.28 15.93
C THR A 277 16.89 -1.00 15.34
N ALA A 278 17.09 -1.16 14.02
CA ALA A 278 18.40 -0.99 13.38
C ALA A 278 19.04 0.39 13.63
N GLY A 279 18.23 1.44 13.72
CA GLY A 279 18.69 2.81 14.00
C GLY A 279 19.01 3.61 12.74
N PRO A 280 19.23 4.94 12.87
CA PRO A 280 19.35 5.85 11.72
C PRO A 280 20.66 5.67 10.93
N HIS A 281 21.70 5.10 11.55
CA HIS A 281 22.98 4.80 10.91
C HIS A 281 22.96 3.57 10.00
N LYS A 282 21.87 2.80 10.02
CA LYS A 282 21.69 1.57 9.24
C LYS A 282 20.90 1.77 7.96
N HIS A 283 20.55 3.03 7.65
CA HIS A 283 19.75 3.41 6.49
C HIS A 283 18.38 2.70 6.49
N GLN A 284 17.89 2.23 5.34
CA GLN A 284 16.55 1.65 5.19
C GLN A 284 16.38 0.41 6.07
N ALA A 285 15.35 0.44 6.92
CA ALA A 285 15.05 -0.62 7.88
C ALA A 285 13.55 -0.66 8.20
N VAL A 286 12.83 -1.52 7.47
CA VAL A 286 11.37 -1.56 7.50
C VAL A 286 10.85 -2.26 8.76
N ALA A 287 9.89 -1.63 9.45
CA ALA A 287 9.17 -2.26 10.56
C ALA A 287 8.01 -3.12 10.06
N LEU A 288 7.20 -2.57 9.16
CA LEU A 288 6.07 -3.26 8.55
C LEU A 288 6.04 -3.02 7.03
N ARG A 289 5.91 -4.10 6.26
CA ARG A 289 5.61 -4.09 4.82
C ARG A 289 4.22 -4.65 4.57
N VAL A 290 3.37 -3.90 3.86
CA VAL A 290 1.99 -4.30 3.55
C VAL A 290 1.73 -4.30 2.05
N GLY A 291 1.50 -5.48 1.49
CA GLY A 291 0.98 -5.74 0.15
C GLY A 291 -0.31 -6.57 0.21
N SER A 292 -1.22 -6.22 1.14
CA SER A 292 -2.52 -6.87 1.35
C SER A 292 -3.66 -5.93 0.98
N ASP A 293 -4.52 -6.37 0.06
CA ASP A 293 -5.73 -5.63 -0.28
C ASP A 293 -6.73 -5.69 0.89
N LEU A 294 -7.49 -4.60 1.08
CA LEU A 294 -8.52 -4.49 2.12
C LEU A 294 -7.99 -4.73 3.54
N SER A 295 -6.75 -4.29 3.80
CA SER A 295 -6.11 -4.42 5.10
C SER A 295 -6.51 -3.30 6.06
N VAL A 296 -6.65 -3.65 7.35
CA VAL A 296 -7.04 -2.71 8.42
C VAL A 296 -6.07 -2.81 9.58
N PHE A 297 -5.51 -1.69 10.00
CA PHE A 297 -4.70 -1.56 11.19
C PHE A 297 -5.39 -0.61 12.15
N TYR A 298 -5.71 -1.08 13.36
CA TYR A 298 -6.47 -0.30 14.34
C TYR A 298 -5.77 -0.27 15.69
N ARG A 299 -5.33 0.91 16.14
CA ARG A 299 -4.51 1.07 17.37
C ARG A 299 -3.23 0.25 17.34
N CYS A 300 -2.55 0.30 16.20
CA CYS A 300 -1.22 -0.28 16.04
C CYS A 300 -0.16 0.81 16.13
N SER A 301 1.06 0.42 16.50
CA SER A 301 2.23 1.30 16.36
C SER A 301 3.21 0.73 15.33
N PHE A 302 3.81 1.61 14.53
CA PHE A 302 4.91 1.27 13.64
C PHE A 302 6.12 2.12 14.02
N ARG A 303 7.23 1.46 14.38
CA ARG A 303 8.40 2.11 14.97
C ARG A 303 9.66 1.80 14.17
N GLY A 304 10.35 2.85 13.75
CA GLY A 304 11.61 2.72 13.04
C GLY A 304 12.32 4.07 12.93
N TYR A 305 13.25 4.16 12.00
CA TYR A 305 13.93 5.40 11.63
C TYR A 305 13.69 5.71 10.16
N GLN A 306 14.56 5.25 9.27
CA GLN A 306 14.39 5.40 7.84
C GLN A 306 13.53 4.24 7.32
N ASP A 307 12.53 4.55 6.49
CA ASP A 307 11.66 3.58 5.81
C ASP A 307 10.80 2.72 6.77
N THR A 308 10.30 3.30 7.87
CA THR A 308 9.54 2.55 8.91
C THR A 308 8.38 1.73 8.36
N LEU A 309 7.49 2.34 7.57
CA LEU A 309 6.25 1.73 7.10
C LEU A 309 6.20 1.73 5.57
N LEU A 310 6.36 0.53 4.99
CA LEU A 310 6.22 0.30 3.57
C LEU A 310 4.76 -0.06 3.25
N VAL A 311 3.98 0.95 2.86
CA VAL A 311 2.65 0.79 2.25
C VAL A 311 2.82 0.36 0.79
N HIS A 312 3.32 -0.87 0.59
CA HIS A 312 3.83 -1.38 -0.69
C HIS A 312 2.83 -1.22 -1.84
N SER A 313 1.62 -1.79 -1.70
CA SER A 313 0.63 -1.83 -2.77
C SER A 313 -0.80 -2.09 -2.24
N LEU A 314 -1.81 -1.98 -3.13
CA LEU A 314 -3.23 -2.28 -2.87
C LEU A 314 -3.90 -1.30 -1.89
N ARG A 315 -5.14 -1.59 -1.43
CA ARG A 315 -5.91 -0.70 -0.54
C ARG A 315 -5.67 -1.01 0.92
N GLN A 316 -5.37 0.03 1.70
CA GLN A 316 -4.98 -0.08 3.11
C GLN A 316 -5.63 1.02 3.95
N PHE A 317 -6.08 0.67 5.16
CA PHE A 317 -6.67 1.61 6.10
C PHE A 317 -5.98 1.53 7.47
N TYR A 318 -5.52 2.68 7.97
CA TYR A 318 -4.86 2.83 9.26
C TYR A 318 -5.69 3.78 10.12
N ARG A 319 -6.13 3.31 11.29
CA ARG A 319 -7.01 4.06 12.19
C ARG A 319 -6.46 4.09 13.60
N ASP A 320 -6.42 5.27 14.23
CA ASP A 320 -5.94 5.46 15.61
C ASP A 320 -4.53 4.87 15.83
N CYS A 321 -3.66 4.93 14.81
CA CYS A 321 -2.32 4.34 14.86
C CYS A 321 -1.25 5.38 15.23
N HIS A 322 -0.12 4.89 15.77
CA HIS A 322 1.05 5.71 16.04
C HIS A 322 2.20 5.34 15.09
N ILE A 323 2.71 6.29 14.31
CA ILE A 323 3.76 6.05 13.32
C ILE A 323 4.99 6.88 13.66
N TYR A 324 6.16 6.24 13.77
CA TYR A 324 7.41 6.90 14.16
C TYR A 324 8.49 6.73 13.09
N GLY A 325 9.20 7.81 12.76
CA GLY A 325 10.35 7.70 11.87
C GLY A 325 11.04 9.01 11.53
N THR A 326 11.93 8.96 10.54
CA THR A 326 12.84 10.05 10.16
C THR A 326 12.76 10.35 8.66
N VAL A 327 13.53 9.63 7.86
CA VAL A 327 13.57 9.74 6.40
C VAL A 327 12.57 8.76 5.79
N ASP A 328 11.71 9.24 4.89
CA ASP A 328 10.79 8.46 4.07
C ASP A 328 9.95 7.43 4.83
N PHE A 329 9.56 7.74 6.07
CA PHE A 329 9.11 6.70 7.00
C PHE A 329 7.68 6.20 6.76
N ILE A 330 6.92 6.83 5.86
CA ILE A 330 5.70 6.29 5.24
C ILE A 330 5.89 6.32 3.72
N PHE A 331 6.15 5.18 3.11
CA PHE A 331 6.52 5.12 1.68
C PHE A 331 5.91 3.92 0.97
N GLY A 332 5.88 3.97 -0.36
CA GLY A 332 5.28 2.93 -1.19
C GLY A 332 4.27 3.45 -2.20
N ASP A 333 3.53 2.52 -2.82
CA ASP A 333 2.60 2.79 -3.92
C ASP A 333 1.22 2.14 -3.68
N ALA A 334 0.81 2.01 -2.42
CA ALA A 334 -0.56 1.65 -2.06
C ALA A 334 -1.54 2.80 -2.30
N ALA A 335 -2.84 2.48 -2.30
CA ALA A 335 -3.90 3.42 -1.96
C ALA A 335 -4.11 3.34 -0.43
N ALA A 336 -3.41 4.19 0.32
CA ALA A 336 -3.38 4.13 1.78
C ALA A 336 -4.03 5.36 2.41
N VAL A 337 -4.97 5.14 3.33
CA VAL A 337 -5.57 6.21 4.13
C VAL A 337 -5.22 6.02 5.61
N PHE A 338 -4.63 7.06 6.19
CA PHE A 338 -4.32 7.18 7.61
C PHE A 338 -5.32 8.14 8.23
N GLN A 339 -6.22 7.64 9.07
CA GLN A 339 -7.28 8.43 9.67
C GLN A 339 -7.12 8.49 11.19
N ASN A 340 -7.13 9.70 11.76
CA ASN A 340 -6.95 9.91 13.20
C ASN A 340 -5.69 9.24 13.77
N CYS A 341 -4.59 9.32 13.02
CA CYS A 341 -3.30 8.78 13.44
C CYS A 341 -2.43 9.86 14.09
N ASP A 342 -1.54 9.44 14.97
CA ASP A 342 -0.44 10.26 15.47
C ASP A 342 0.85 9.90 14.73
N ILE A 343 1.43 10.89 14.06
CA ILE A 343 2.65 10.77 13.28
C ILE A 343 3.75 11.52 14.02
N PHE A 344 4.73 10.77 14.49
CA PHE A 344 5.81 11.25 15.35
C PHE A 344 7.14 11.30 14.58
N VAL A 345 7.63 12.51 14.36
CA VAL A 345 8.93 12.74 13.73
C VAL A 345 10.04 12.53 14.76
N LYS A 346 10.99 11.66 14.45
CA LYS A 346 12.16 11.36 15.28
C LYS A 346 13.36 12.21 14.88
N ARG A 347 14.34 12.29 15.79
CA ARG A 347 15.64 12.91 15.49
C ARG A 347 16.37 12.07 14.42
N PRO A 348 16.75 12.64 13.27
CA PRO A 348 17.57 11.97 12.27
C PRO A 348 19.06 12.11 12.60
N MET A 349 19.95 11.66 11.71
CA MET A 349 21.37 12.03 11.81
C MET A 349 21.57 13.54 11.57
N ASP A 350 22.65 14.11 12.11
CA ASP A 350 22.88 15.57 12.12
C ASP A 350 22.91 16.24 10.71
N HIS A 351 23.24 15.48 9.66
CA HIS A 351 23.28 15.97 8.27
C HIS A 351 22.02 15.66 7.46
N GLN A 352 21.03 15.00 8.07
CA GLN A 352 19.80 14.56 7.40
C GLN A 352 18.64 15.52 7.65
N SER A 353 17.65 15.39 6.78
CA SER A 353 16.34 16.02 6.92
C SER A 353 15.27 14.95 6.94
N ASN A 354 14.21 15.14 7.72
CA ASN A 354 13.10 14.20 7.80
C ASN A 354 12.11 14.38 6.64
N MET A 355 11.56 13.27 6.16
CA MET A 355 10.45 13.23 5.21
C MET A 355 9.38 12.30 5.78
N ILE A 356 8.17 12.83 5.97
CA ILE A 356 7.07 12.01 6.46
C ILE A 356 6.65 11.00 5.39
N THR A 357 6.50 11.45 4.14
CA THR A 357 6.13 10.57 3.04
C THR A 357 7.13 10.53 1.89
N ALA A 358 7.23 9.36 1.26
CA ALA A 358 7.89 9.16 -0.03
C ALA A 358 7.02 8.30 -0.95
N GLN A 359 6.01 8.91 -1.57
CA GLN A 359 5.02 8.16 -2.35
C GLN A 359 5.55 7.81 -3.76
N GLY A 360 5.37 6.55 -4.15
CA GLY A 360 6.02 5.90 -5.30
C GLY A 360 5.20 5.71 -6.57
N ARG A 361 4.10 6.45 -6.78
CA ARG A 361 3.28 6.33 -8.00
C ARG A 361 4.07 6.76 -9.24
N ASP A 362 4.11 5.93 -10.28
CA ASP A 362 4.89 6.20 -11.51
C ASP A 362 4.15 5.99 -12.84
N ASP A 363 2.84 5.75 -12.76
CA ASP A 363 1.92 5.98 -13.87
C ASP A 363 0.72 6.83 -13.42
N SER A 364 0.30 7.77 -14.27
CA SER A 364 -0.79 8.69 -13.95
C SER A 364 -2.16 8.02 -13.90
N ASN A 365 -2.29 6.82 -14.47
CA ASN A 365 -3.53 6.04 -14.46
C ASN A 365 -3.67 5.17 -13.21
N GLU A 366 -2.63 5.10 -12.36
CA GLU A 366 -2.73 4.42 -11.06
C GLU A 366 -3.68 5.16 -10.13
N ASN A 367 -4.46 4.39 -9.37
CA ASN A 367 -5.38 4.89 -8.35
C ASN A 367 -4.74 4.97 -6.95
N THR A 368 -3.41 5.01 -6.88
CA THR A 368 -2.61 4.92 -5.64
C THR A 368 -2.21 6.29 -5.09
N GLY A 369 -1.77 6.33 -3.84
CA GLY A 369 -1.38 7.55 -3.13
C GLY A 369 -1.48 7.38 -1.62
N ILE A 370 -0.89 8.33 -0.89
CA ILE A 370 -0.95 8.38 0.57
C ILE A 370 -1.86 9.55 0.98
N VAL A 371 -2.90 9.25 1.77
CA VAL A 371 -3.78 10.27 2.34
C VAL A 371 -3.65 10.26 3.86
N ILE A 372 -3.26 11.41 4.42
CA ILE A 372 -3.24 11.66 5.86
C ILE A 372 -4.45 12.51 6.20
N LEU A 373 -5.41 11.95 6.94
CA LEU A 373 -6.74 12.51 7.17
C LEU A 373 -7.03 12.64 8.67
N ASN A 374 -7.47 13.82 9.11
CA ASN A 374 -7.87 14.08 10.50
C ASN A 374 -6.83 13.60 11.52
N SER A 375 -5.54 13.79 11.22
CA SER A 375 -4.42 13.22 11.98
C SER A 375 -3.61 14.31 12.68
N ARG A 376 -2.53 13.94 13.38
CA ARG A 376 -1.59 14.89 13.98
C ARG A 376 -0.17 14.54 13.59
N VAL A 377 0.63 15.57 13.28
CA VAL A 377 2.06 15.47 13.04
C VAL A 377 2.78 16.27 14.11
N SER A 378 3.60 15.59 14.91
CA SER A 378 4.27 16.17 16.07
C SER A 378 5.69 15.63 16.21
N PRO A 379 6.59 16.31 16.94
CA PRO A 379 7.89 15.72 17.24
C PRO A 379 7.69 14.60 18.27
N SER A 380 8.46 13.52 18.14
CA SER A 380 8.64 12.58 19.25
C SER A 380 9.20 13.32 20.48
N SER A 381 8.94 12.76 21.67
CA SER A 381 9.38 13.34 22.95
C SER A 381 10.87 13.70 22.96
N GLU A 382 11.72 12.80 22.46
CA GLU A 382 13.18 12.98 22.39
C GLU A 382 13.62 14.02 21.34
N PHE A 383 12.79 14.27 20.33
CA PHE A 383 13.09 15.23 19.27
C PHE A 383 12.62 16.65 19.60
N GLY A 384 11.62 16.79 20.49
CA GLY A 384 10.95 18.06 20.77
C GLY A 384 11.89 19.22 21.10
N ALA A 385 12.93 18.98 21.91
CA ALA A 385 13.88 20.01 22.35
C ALA A 385 14.83 20.50 21.24
N VAL A 386 15.09 19.68 20.23
CA VAL A 386 16.08 19.96 19.16
C VAL A 386 15.44 20.07 17.77
N LYS A 387 14.10 19.97 17.67
CA LYS A 387 13.38 19.91 16.40
C LYS A 387 13.68 21.09 15.45
N GLY A 388 13.97 22.26 16.01
CA GLY A 388 14.31 23.48 15.24
C GLY A 388 15.68 23.44 14.57
N SER A 389 16.56 22.51 14.96
CA SER A 389 17.89 22.33 14.35
C SER A 389 17.85 21.45 13.09
N PHE A 390 16.71 20.85 12.76
CA PHE A 390 16.55 19.90 11.67
C PHE A 390 15.43 20.33 10.74
N GLN A 391 15.62 20.08 9.45
CA GLN A 391 14.57 20.33 8.47
C GLN A 391 13.63 19.12 8.38
N ASN A 392 12.33 19.37 8.41
CA ASN A 392 11.31 18.33 8.35
C ASN A 392 10.28 18.72 7.28
N TYR A 393 9.92 17.76 6.43
CA TYR A 393 9.01 17.98 5.32
C TYR A 393 7.88 16.94 5.34
N LEU A 394 6.73 17.35 4.79
CA LEU A 394 5.56 16.49 4.60
C LEU A 394 5.87 15.32 3.67
N GLY A 395 6.75 15.52 2.67
CA GLY A 395 7.26 14.44 1.84
C GLY A 395 8.13 14.88 0.67
N ARG A 396 8.54 13.90 -0.13
CA ARG A 396 9.31 14.06 -1.38
C ARG A 396 8.93 13.03 -2.45
N PRO A 397 9.04 13.35 -3.75
CA PRO A 397 8.48 12.51 -4.82
C PRO A 397 9.41 11.38 -5.22
N TRP A 398 9.29 10.23 -4.54
CA TRP A 398 10.09 9.04 -4.86
C TRP A 398 9.97 8.64 -6.33
N LYS A 399 8.77 8.74 -6.92
CA LYS A 399 8.58 8.48 -8.34
C LYS A 399 7.73 9.56 -9.05
N LYS A 400 7.70 9.48 -10.39
CA LYS A 400 7.33 10.59 -11.28
C LYS A 400 5.95 11.20 -11.03
N TYR A 401 4.96 10.39 -10.64
CA TYR A 401 3.59 10.84 -10.43
C TYR A 401 3.19 10.81 -8.95
N SER A 402 4.17 10.96 -8.05
CA SER A 402 4.00 10.91 -6.59
C SER A 402 2.74 11.66 -6.14
N ARG A 403 1.91 11.03 -5.30
CA ARG A 403 0.64 11.59 -4.84
C ARG A 403 0.47 11.46 -3.33
N THR A 404 0.49 12.59 -2.63
CA THR A 404 0.27 12.65 -1.18
C THR A 404 -0.67 13.80 -0.84
N VAL A 405 -1.63 13.59 0.06
CA VAL A 405 -2.54 14.65 0.52
C VAL A 405 -2.65 14.65 2.04
N PHE A 406 -2.52 15.83 2.65
CA PHE A 406 -2.78 16.08 4.07
C PHE A 406 -4.08 16.87 4.22
N ILE A 407 -5.05 16.30 4.93
CA ILE A 407 -6.43 16.78 5.04
C ILE A 407 -6.80 16.88 6.52
N LYS A 408 -7.24 18.06 6.99
CA LYS A 408 -7.68 18.29 8.38
C LYS A 408 -6.66 17.79 9.41
N THR A 409 -5.37 17.92 9.09
CA THR A 409 -4.30 17.40 9.92
C THR A 409 -3.67 18.53 10.71
N ASP A 410 -3.46 18.32 12.01
CA ASP A 410 -2.72 19.25 12.85
C ASP A 410 -1.21 19.09 12.61
N LEU A 411 -0.57 20.15 12.15
CA LEU A 411 0.84 20.19 11.79
C LEU A 411 1.61 21.06 12.78
N ASP A 412 2.48 20.45 13.58
CA ASP A 412 3.38 21.16 14.47
C ASP A 412 4.36 22.07 13.69
N GLY A 413 4.85 23.13 14.35
CA GLY A 413 5.82 24.08 13.80
C GLY A 413 7.19 23.50 13.41
N LEU A 414 7.42 22.19 13.61
CA LEU A 414 8.58 21.47 13.07
C LEU A 414 8.58 21.39 11.53
N ILE A 415 7.40 21.48 10.89
CA ILE A 415 7.28 21.42 9.43
C ILE A 415 7.89 22.66 8.82
N HIS A 416 8.87 22.47 7.95
CA HIS A 416 9.55 23.53 7.26
C HIS A 416 8.55 24.34 6.41
N PRO A 417 8.63 25.69 6.33
CA PRO A 417 7.65 26.52 5.60
C PRO A 417 7.41 26.13 4.14
N ARG A 418 8.47 25.65 3.45
CA ARG A 418 8.38 25.05 2.10
C ARG A 418 7.42 23.85 2.00
N GLY A 419 7.19 23.13 3.10
CA GLY A 419 6.31 21.97 3.23
C GLY A 419 6.87 20.70 2.61
N TRP A 420 7.38 20.78 1.38
CA TRP A 420 7.78 19.63 0.57
C TRP A 420 9.23 19.77 0.10
N LYS A 421 9.91 18.65 -0.16
CA LYS A 421 11.30 18.62 -0.65
C LYS A 421 11.43 17.91 -1.99
N GLU A 422 12.30 18.43 -2.84
CA GLU A 422 12.67 17.81 -4.10
C GLU A 422 13.25 16.41 -3.87
N TRP A 423 13.00 15.49 -4.80
CA TRP A 423 13.74 14.22 -4.86
C TRP A 423 15.14 14.44 -5.45
N SER A 424 15.19 15.02 -6.66
CA SER A 424 16.43 15.43 -7.33
C SER A 424 16.12 16.45 -8.43
N GLY A 425 16.73 17.63 -8.34
CA GLY A 425 16.51 18.73 -9.30
C GLY A 425 15.02 18.99 -9.57
N ASN A 426 14.65 19.03 -10.85
CA ASN A 426 13.26 19.26 -11.29
C ASN A 426 12.45 17.97 -11.51
N PHE A 427 12.95 16.81 -11.06
CA PHE A 427 12.24 15.54 -11.21
C PHE A 427 10.85 15.60 -10.55
N ALA A 428 9.83 15.12 -11.28
CA ALA A 428 8.44 14.99 -10.85
C ALA A 428 7.68 16.29 -10.50
N LEU A 429 8.33 17.45 -10.38
CA LEU A 429 7.71 18.67 -9.83
C LEU A 429 6.45 19.15 -10.59
N SER A 430 6.36 18.83 -11.89
CA SER A 430 5.21 19.17 -12.74
C SER A 430 4.18 18.04 -12.89
N THR A 431 4.48 16.84 -12.41
CA THR A 431 3.65 15.63 -12.61
C THR A 431 3.16 15.00 -11.30
N LEU A 432 3.79 15.32 -10.17
CA LEU A 432 3.31 14.96 -8.84
C LEU A 432 1.99 15.66 -8.51
N TYR A 433 1.30 15.17 -7.48
CA TYR A 433 0.12 15.81 -6.90
C TYR A 433 0.28 15.85 -5.38
N TYR A 434 0.68 17.00 -4.83
CA TYR A 434 0.79 17.24 -3.40
C TYR A 434 -0.27 18.23 -2.94
N GLY A 435 -1.16 17.76 -2.06
CA GLY A 435 -2.33 18.51 -1.63
C GLY A 435 -2.33 18.79 -0.13
N GLU A 436 -2.76 19.99 0.25
CA GLU A 436 -3.07 20.36 1.64
C GLU A 436 -4.48 20.94 1.71
N TYR A 437 -5.30 20.46 2.66
CA TYR A 437 -6.68 20.92 2.86
C TYR A 437 -7.01 21.08 4.34
N MET A 438 -7.39 22.30 4.75
CA MET A 438 -7.86 22.59 6.12
C MET A 438 -6.97 22.05 7.24
N ASN A 439 -5.65 22.02 7.04
CA ASN A 439 -4.70 21.68 8.09
C ASN A 439 -4.67 22.78 9.16
N THR A 440 -4.36 22.40 10.40
CA THR A 440 -4.25 23.31 11.55
C THR A 440 -2.85 23.25 12.16
N GLY A 441 -2.58 24.06 13.18
CA GLY A 441 -1.28 24.09 13.85
C GLY A 441 -0.28 25.03 13.19
N SER A 442 0.82 25.33 13.89
CA SER A 442 1.79 26.35 13.45
C SER A 442 2.58 25.95 12.20
N GLY A 443 2.60 24.68 11.81
CA GLY A 443 3.23 24.18 10.59
C GLY A 443 2.30 24.18 9.36
N ALA A 444 1.02 24.54 9.51
CA ALA A 444 0.02 24.46 8.44
C ALA A 444 -0.06 25.68 7.52
N ASP A 445 0.66 26.77 7.82
CA ASP A 445 0.68 27.94 6.93
C ASP A 445 1.20 27.54 5.53
N THR A 446 0.40 27.85 4.50
CA THR A 446 0.74 27.55 3.11
C THR A 446 1.38 28.72 2.37
N GLY A 447 1.49 29.91 2.98
CA GLY A 447 1.96 31.13 2.33
C GLY A 447 3.40 31.07 1.79
N ASN A 448 4.23 30.19 2.35
CA ASN A 448 5.65 30.01 1.96
C ASN A 448 5.96 28.62 1.40
N ARG A 449 4.92 27.88 0.98
CA ARG A 449 5.09 26.56 0.35
C ARG A 449 5.83 26.68 -0.98
N VAL A 450 6.33 25.54 -1.46
CA VAL A 450 6.93 25.43 -2.79
C VAL A 450 5.96 25.89 -3.89
N ASN A 451 6.49 26.50 -4.95
CA ASN A 451 5.72 26.96 -6.12
C ASN A 451 5.70 25.94 -7.27
N TRP A 452 5.71 24.64 -6.95
CA TRP A 452 5.72 23.60 -7.99
C TRP A 452 4.36 23.48 -8.67
N PRO A 453 4.29 23.20 -9.98
CA PRO A 453 3.00 23.01 -10.66
C PRO A 453 2.14 21.88 -10.07
N GLY A 454 2.78 20.84 -9.51
CA GLY A 454 2.09 19.73 -8.84
C GLY A 454 1.70 19.98 -7.38
N PHE A 455 2.00 21.14 -6.80
CA PHE A 455 1.57 21.50 -5.45
C PHE A 455 0.23 22.24 -5.49
N HIS A 456 -0.69 21.86 -4.59
CA HIS A 456 -2.06 22.35 -4.55
C HIS A 456 -2.50 22.65 -3.12
N VAL A 457 -2.94 23.89 -2.87
CA VAL A 457 -3.76 24.21 -1.70
C VAL A 457 -5.22 23.99 -2.11
N LEU A 458 -5.83 22.94 -1.57
CA LEU A 458 -7.21 22.58 -1.91
C LEU A 458 -8.17 23.58 -1.23
N ARG A 459 -9.14 24.09 -1.98
CA ARG A 459 -9.95 25.26 -1.57
C ARG A 459 -11.30 24.88 -0.98
N ASP A 460 -11.88 23.77 -1.40
CA ASP A 460 -13.19 23.34 -0.95
C ASP A 460 -13.30 21.82 -0.79
N ALA A 461 -14.44 21.38 -0.25
CA ALA A 461 -14.69 19.97 0.02
C ALA A 461 -14.77 19.11 -1.25
N ASN A 462 -15.13 19.68 -2.41
CA ASN A 462 -15.20 18.93 -3.66
C ASN A 462 -13.80 18.55 -4.16
N GLU A 463 -12.83 19.47 -4.06
CA GLU A 463 -11.43 19.19 -4.41
C GLU A 463 -10.79 18.13 -3.51
N ALA A 464 -11.18 18.10 -2.23
CA ALA A 464 -10.65 17.14 -1.27
C ALA A 464 -11.43 15.80 -1.26
N SER A 465 -12.69 15.79 -1.71
CA SER A 465 -13.56 14.60 -1.73
C SER A 465 -13.00 13.35 -2.42
N PRO A 466 -12.18 13.41 -3.49
CA PRO A 466 -11.61 12.22 -4.11
C PRO A 466 -10.66 11.46 -3.19
N PHE A 467 -10.16 12.11 -2.15
CA PHE A 467 -9.21 11.56 -1.18
C PHE A 467 -9.89 11.05 0.11
N THR A 468 -11.22 11.01 0.16
CA THR A 468 -11.96 10.46 1.31
C THR A 468 -11.85 8.93 1.37
N VAL A 469 -12.17 8.34 2.52
CA VAL A 469 -12.21 6.88 2.68
C VAL A 469 -13.19 6.24 1.68
N ARG A 470 -14.34 6.87 1.45
CA ARG A 470 -15.35 6.44 0.47
C ARG A 470 -14.77 6.40 -0.94
N ASN A 471 -14.19 7.51 -1.40
CA ASN A 471 -13.84 7.65 -2.82
C ASN A 471 -12.46 7.07 -3.15
N PHE A 472 -11.49 7.22 -2.26
CA PHE A 472 -10.11 6.87 -2.53
C PHE A 472 -9.86 5.35 -2.45
N ILE A 473 -10.41 4.71 -1.41
CA ILE A 473 -10.20 3.26 -1.13
C ILE A 473 -11.49 2.45 -1.13
N GLN A 474 -12.61 3.03 -1.58
CA GLN A 474 -13.92 2.37 -1.64
C GLN A 474 -14.33 1.79 -0.26
N GLY A 475 -13.96 2.50 0.82
CA GLY A 475 -13.91 1.98 2.19
C GLY A 475 -15.23 1.44 2.73
N GLU A 476 -16.35 2.02 2.33
CA GLU A 476 -17.68 1.57 2.77
C GLU A 476 -18.01 0.13 2.37
N SER A 477 -17.38 -0.37 1.30
CA SER A 477 -17.63 -1.73 0.83
C SER A 477 -16.93 -2.82 1.66
N TRP A 478 -15.99 -2.45 2.54
CA TRP A 478 -15.16 -3.46 3.24
C TRP A 478 -14.77 -3.11 4.68
N ILE A 479 -14.59 -1.83 5.04
CA ILE A 479 -14.25 -1.42 6.41
C ILE A 479 -15.36 -1.77 7.41
N PRO A 480 -16.67 -1.61 7.13
CA PRO A 480 -17.73 -1.96 8.09
C PRO A 480 -17.65 -3.39 8.64
N ALA A 481 -17.18 -4.35 7.83
CA ALA A 481 -17.02 -5.74 8.26
C ALA A 481 -15.99 -5.90 9.41
N SER A 482 -15.07 -4.95 9.57
CA SER A 482 -14.10 -4.93 10.67
C SER A 482 -14.66 -4.34 11.97
N GLY A 483 -15.78 -3.61 11.90
CA GLY A 483 -16.33 -2.82 12.99
C GLY A 483 -15.50 -1.59 13.39
N VAL A 484 -14.34 -1.34 12.75
CA VAL A 484 -13.48 -0.18 13.04
C VAL A 484 -14.21 1.12 12.69
N PRO A 485 -14.19 2.12 13.59
CA PRO A 485 -14.79 3.41 13.29
C PRO A 485 -14.03 4.10 12.16
N TYR A 486 -14.76 4.69 11.22
CA TYR A 486 -14.18 5.49 10.15
C TYR A 486 -15.13 6.63 9.77
N LEU A 487 -14.54 7.74 9.34
CA LEU A 487 -15.27 8.79 8.62
C LEU A 487 -15.14 8.49 7.13
N ALA A 488 -16.27 8.24 6.47
CA ALA A 488 -16.31 7.92 5.06
C ALA A 488 -15.93 9.13 4.20
N ASP A 489 -16.32 10.32 4.64
CA ASP A 489 -16.19 11.61 3.94
C ASP A 489 -15.54 12.67 4.84
N ILE A 490 -15.27 13.86 4.28
CA ILE A 490 -14.51 14.95 4.94
C ILE A 490 -15.34 15.68 5.98
#